data_AF-A0A4Z2DCT4-F1
#
_entry.id   AF-A0A4Z2DCT4-F1
#
_cell.length_a   1.000
_cell.length_b   1.000
_cell.length_c   1.000
_cell.angle_alpha   90.00
_cell.angle_beta   90.00
_cell.angle_gamma   90.00
#
_symmetry.space_group_name_H-M   'P 1'
#
loop_
_entity.id
_entity.type
_entity.pdbx_description
1 polymer ?
#
loop_
_entity_poly.entity_id
_entity_poly.type
_entity_poly.pdbx_seq_one_letter_code
_entity_poly.pdbx_strand_id
1 'polypeptide(L)'
;MQSPIGQCASPPSDTFVRSGRLKWYCNEILRRIEGSGPISVIEFNKEGTHLAYGNSDGIVSIIEIGQADLSEITHHRHSCSKPYQVFLSHEPEFDCLKSQAIEEKISFIRWLPRSGLSHFLLSSNERTIKLWQLTELPTQSFTNLNFPVECGCRRKVVIRSLSDIKVPICLKNYENTNIRVQNKKVFARAHGFSIVGLSLSADRETFFSADPLRINMWNLEVTNEVFSVIDHMLDRLDDRSHLITGINCSNSSPSLFAYGTNRGSIFLCDTRSRSICDYPSLAFHSLAADESDVLTILTNSISDLKFGQCSDYVIFSRDYMSVKTWDSRMPTHSVEVHPVQLHLRKHLTVLYETELLFDDFKLSISSNDRYV
;
A
#
# COMPACT_ATOMS: atom_id res chain seq x y z
N MET A 1 34.63 16.52 -43.24
CA MET A 1 34.47 15.50 -42.19
C MET A 1 33.94 16.16 -40.94
N GLN A 2 32.61 16.27 -40.85
CA GLN A 2 31.87 16.65 -39.64
C GLN A 2 30.51 15.94 -39.77
N SER A 3 30.17 15.09 -38.81
CA SER A 3 28.85 14.47 -38.65
C SER A 3 28.17 15.08 -37.42
N PRO A 4 26.86 15.41 -37.48
CA PRO A 4 26.13 15.95 -36.36
C PRO A 4 25.35 14.86 -35.59
N ILE A 5 25.40 15.00 -34.26
CA ILE A 5 24.34 14.84 -33.24
C ILE A 5 23.08 14.08 -33.69
N GLY A 6 22.90 12.86 -33.17
CA GLY A 6 21.70 12.05 -33.32
C GLY A 6 20.53 12.56 -32.47
N GLN A 7 19.40 12.78 -33.13
CA GLN A 7 18.12 13.13 -32.53
C GLN A 7 17.50 11.92 -31.80
N CYS A 8 17.01 12.14 -30.58
CA CYS A 8 16.13 11.20 -29.88
C CYS A 8 14.83 11.03 -30.67
N ALA A 9 14.57 9.81 -31.15
CA ALA A 9 13.28 9.44 -31.71
C ALA A 9 12.23 9.36 -30.58
N SER A 10 11.21 10.22 -30.65
CA SER A 10 9.96 10.06 -29.92
C SER A 10 9.23 8.80 -30.39
N PRO A 11 8.55 8.04 -29.52
CA PRO A 11 7.73 6.91 -29.95
C PRO A 11 6.56 7.41 -30.82
N PRO A 12 6.05 6.59 -31.76
CA PRO A 12 4.99 7.01 -32.66
C PRO A 12 3.73 7.32 -31.89
N SER A 13 3.11 8.46 -32.22
CA SER A 13 1.78 8.85 -31.80
C SER A 13 0.76 7.89 -32.42
N ASP A 14 0.31 6.89 -31.67
CA ASP A 14 -0.83 6.07 -32.05
C ASP A 14 -2.12 6.89 -31.94
N THR A 15 -2.47 7.53 -33.05
CA THR A 15 -3.84 7.93 -33.36
C THR A 15 -4.73 6.69 -33.53
N PHE A 16 -5.93 6.76 -32.95
CA PHE A 16 -7.04 5.79 -32.95
C PHE A 16 -7.06 4.74 -31.83
N VAL A 17 -7.54 5.12 -30.64
CA VAL A 17 -8.18 4.18 -29.72
C VAL A 17 -9.68 4.46 -29.72
N ARG A 18 -10.40 3.72 -30.58
CA ARG A 18 -11.84 3.48 -30.43
C ARG A 18 -12.12 2.98 -29.01
N SER A 19 -13.30 3.30 -28.47
CA SER A 19 -13.85 2.78 -27.22
C SER A 19 -14.00 1.24 -27.25
N GLY A 20 -12.89 0.51 -27.22
CA GLY A 20 -12.85 -0.93 -27.12
C GLY A 20 -12.92 -1.34 -25.65
N ARG A 21 -13.85 -2.25 -25.31
CA ARG A 21 -13.78 -2.96 -24.04
C ARG A 21 -12.44 -3.69 -23.94
N LEU A 22 -11.76 -3.55 -22.80
CA LEU A 22 -10.57 -4.35 -22.51
C LEU A 22 -10.96 -5.83 -22.54
N LYS A 23 -10.14 -6.65 -23.22
CA LYS A 23 -10.29 -8.10 -23.20
C LYS A 23 -9.40 -8.65 -22.09
N TRP A 24 -10.02 -9.26 -21.09
CA TRP A 24 -9.34 -9.89 -19.98
C TRP A 24 -9.14 -11.38 -20.26
N TYR A 25 -7.96 -11.89 -19.92
CA TYR A 25 -7.58 -13.29 -20.06
C TYR A 25 -7.02 -13.78 -18.73
N CYS A 26 -7.26 -15.04 -18.40
CA CYS A 26 -6.58 -15.68 -17.27
C CYS A 26 -5.12 -15.92 -17.66
N ASN A 27 -4.20 -15.14 -17.09
CA ASN A 27 -2.77 -15.28 -17.33
C ASN A 27 -2.17 -16.39 -16.47
N GLU A 28 -2.38 -16.33 -15.16
CA GLU A 28 -1.75 -17.24 -14.21
C GLU A 28 -2.64 -17.45 -12.98
N ILE A 29 -2.62 -18.66 -12.41
CA ILE A 29 -3.24 -18.99 -11.13
C ILE A 29 -2.11 -19.43 -10.20
N LEU A 30 -1.78 -18.56 -9.25
CA LEU A 30 -0.71 -18.80 -8.29
C LEU A 30 -1.25 -19.48 -7.05
N ARG A 31 -0.55 -20.53 -6.61
CA ARG A 31 -0.75 -21.08 -5.28
C ARG A 31 0.03 -20.23 -4.28
N ARG A 32 -0.55 -20.03 -3.09
CA ARG A 32 0.16 -19.44 -1.94
C ARG A 32 1.48 -20.17 -1.71
N ILE A 33 2.54 -19.38 -1.47
CA ILE A 33 3.90 -19.90 -1.29
C ILE A 33 4.06 -20.41 0.14
N GLU A 34 3.69 -19.61 1.14
CA GLU A 34 3.72 -19.96 2.56
C GLU A 34 2.47 -19.45 3.32
N GLY A 35 2.21 -20.05 4.49
CA GLY A 35 1.06 -19.76 5.34
C GLY A 35 -0.22 -20.53 4.98
N SER A 36 -1.08 -20.75 5.97
CA SER A 36 -2.38 -21.42 5.81
C SER A 36 -3.54 -20.41 5.79
N GLY A 37 -3.37 -19.22 6.38
CA GLY A 37 -4.36 -18.16 6.47
C GLY A 37 -4.68 -17.48 5.14
N PRO A 38 -5.94 -17.04 4.91
CA PRO A 38 -6.35 -16.32 3.70
C PRO A 38 -5.53 -15.07 3.43
N ILE A 39 -5.42 -14.71 2.15
CA ILE A 39 -4.82 -13.44 1.70
C ILE A 39 -5.75 -12.30 2.13
N SER A 40 -5.19 -11.31 2.80
CA SER A 40 -5.93 -10.17 3.35
C SER A 40 -5.70 -8.89 2.55
N VAL A 41 -4.51 -8.72 1.97
CA VAL A 41 -4.15 -7.50 1.22
C VAL A 41 -3.19 -7.83 0.08
N ILE A 42 -3.30 -7.10 -1.02
CA ILE A 42 -2.45 -7.23 -2.21
C ILE A 42 -2.11 -5.82 -2.70
N GLU A 43 -0.84 -5.56 -3.01
CA GLU A 43 -0.41 -4.28 -3.58
C GLU A 43 0.80 -4.41 -4.51
N PHE A 44 0.71 -3.77 -5.67
CA PHE A 44 1.82 -3.59 -6.60
C PHE A 44 2.73 -2.44 -6.18
N ASN A 45 4.03 -2.57 -6.43
CA ASN A 45 4.91 -1.41 -6.39
C ASN A 45 4.55 -0.43 -7.52
N LYS A 46 5.01 0.81 -7.41
CA LYS A 46 4.70 1.88 -8.36
C LYS A 46 5.13 1.55 -9.79
N GLU A 47 6.19 0.78 -9.96
CA GLU A 47 6.71 0.36 -11.27
C GLU A 47 5.96 -0.84 -11.88
N GLY A 48 5.12 -1.54 -11.11
CA GLY A 48 4.41 -2.74 -11.53
C GLY A 48 5.31 -3.97 -11.71
N THR A 49 6.55 -3.93 -11.23
CA THR A 49 7.53 -5.02 -11.33
C THR A 49 7.47 -6.00 -10.17
N HIS A 50 6.86 -5.62 -9.05
CA HIS A 50 6.74 -6.43 -7.85
C HIS A 50 5.32 -6.37 -7.30
N LEU A 51 4.81 -7.51 -6.89
CA LEU A 51 3.53 -7.65 -6.22
C LEU A 51 3.76 -8.20 -4.81
N ALA A 52 3.36 -7.45 -3.80
CA ALA A 52 3.31 -7.92 -2.43
C ALA A 52 1.89 -8.37 -2.08
N TYR A 53 1.77 -9.46 -1.35
CA TYR A 53 0.53 -9.84 -0.69
C TYR A 53 0.80 -10.25 0.75
N GLY A 54 -0.14 -9.92 1.62
CA GLY A 54 -0.14 -10.27 3.03
C GLY A 54 -1.25 -11.26 3.34
N ASN A 55 -1.03 -12.10 4.35
CA ASN A 55 -2.03 -13.04 4.83
C ASN A 55 -2.42 -12.76 6.30
N SER A 56 -3.37 -13.56 6.79
CA SER A 56 -3.83 -13.55 8.19
C SER A 56 -2.82 -14.13 9.18
N ASP A 57 -1.80 -14.85 8.72
CA ASP A 57 -0.73 -15.41 9.57
C ASP A 57 0.44 -14.42 9.77
N GLY A 58 0.27 -13.16 9.38
CA GLY A 58 1.32 -12.13 9.52
C GLY A 58 2.49 -12.24 8.54
N ILE A 59 2.37 -13.07 7.50
CA ILE A 59 3.41 -13.28 6.49
C ILE A 59 3.20 -12.33 5.31
N VAL A 60 4.29 -11.71 4.86
CA VAL A 60 4.33 -10.93 3.62
C VAL A 60 5.13 -11.72 2.59
N SER A 61 4.52 -11.92 1.43
CA SER A 61 5.11 -12.59 0.28
C SER A 61 5.20 -11.63 -0.90
N ILE A 62 6.34 -11.62 -1.57
CA ILE A 62 6.63 -10.75 -2.70
C ILE A 62 6.95 -11.61 -3.91
N ILE A 63 6.39 -11.23 -5.04
CA ILE A 63 6.56 -11.87 -6.33
C ILE A 63 7.10 -10.82 -7.29
N GLU A 64 8.15 -11.18 -8.03
CA GLU A 64 8.67 -10.39 -9.13
C GLU A 64 7.87 -10.73 -10.39
N ILE A 65 7.45 -9.69 -11.11
CA ILE A 65 6.67 -9.79 -12.33
C ILE A 65 7.59 -9.39 -13.48
N GLY A 66 8.11 -10.41 -14.16
CA GLY A 66 8.91 -10.27 -15.36
C GLY A 66 8.03 -10.18 -16.61
N GLN A 67 8.66 -9.76 -17.72
CA GLN A 67 8.11 -9.99 -19.05
C GLN A 67 8.64 -11.33 -19.55
N ALA A 68 7.75 -12.27 -19.86
CA ALA A 68 8.13 -13.46 -20.60
C ALA A 68 8.40 -13.10 -22.07
N ASP A 69 9.15 -13.98 -22.73
CA ASP A 69 9.34 -13.90 -24.18
C ASP A 69 7.99 -13.96 -24.92
N LEU A 70 7.98 -13.48 -26.17
CA LEU A 70 6.77 -13.51 -27.01
C LEU A 70 6.21 -14.94 -27.07
N SER A 71 4.93 -15.09 -26.69
CA SER A 71 4.27 -16.38 -26.85
C SER A 71 4.20 -16.74 -28.35
N GLU A 72 4.59 -17.95 -28.71
CA GLU A 72 4.47 -18.43 -30.09
C GLU A 72 3.01 -18.58 -30.54
N ILE A 73 2.08 -18.76 -29.58
CA ILE A 73 0.66 -19.04 -29.85
C ILE A 73 -0.17 -17.76 -29.97
N THR A 74 0.05 -16.78 -29.08
CA THR A 74 -0.77 -15.55 -29.05
C THR A 74 -0.05 -14.32 -29.58
N HIS A 75 1.24 -14.44 -29.93
CA HIS A 75 2.13 -13.34 -30.31
C HIS A 75 2.11 -12.14 -29.34
N HIS A 76 1.67 -12.36 -28.09
CA HIS A 76 1.68 -11.38 -27.01
C HIS A 76 2.79 -11.73 -26.01
N ARG A 77 3.39 -10.70 -25.40
CA ARG A 77 4.32 -10.87 -24.25
C ARG A 77 3.47 -11.06 -23.01
N HIS A 78 3.52 -12.24 -22.41
CA HIS A 78 2.84 -12.51 -21.15
C HIS A 78 3.75 -12.14 -19.99
N SER A 79 3.19 -11.62 -18.91
CA SER A 79 3.96 -11.47 -17.68
C SER A 79 4.18 -12.84 -17.05
N CYS A 80 5.42 -13.17 -16.68
CA CYS A 80 5.71 -14.35 -15.89
C CYS A 80 6.07 -13.92 -14.48
N SER A 81 5.52 -14.61 -13.49
CA SER A 81 5.74 -14.28 -12.10
C SER A 81 6.75 -15.26 -11.48
N LYS A 82 7.65 -14.73 -10.64
CA LYS A 82 8.67 -15.51 -9.93
C LYS A 82 8.64 -15.15 -8.46
N PRO A 83 8.66 -16.13 -7.53
CA PRO A 83 8.83 -15.86 -6.12
C PRO A 83 10.08 -15.00 -5.89
N TYR A 84 9.91 -13.85 -5.23
CA TYR A 84 11.00 -12.94 -4.92
C TYR A 84 11.47 -13.18 -3.48
N GLN A 85 10.57 -12.99 -2.51
CA GLN A 85 10.92 -13.16 -1.10
C GLN A 85 9.66 -13.38 -0.25
N VAL A 86 9.81 -14.18 0.81
CA VAL A 86 8.79 -14.36 1.85
C VAL A 86 9.42 -14.09 3.21
N PHE A 87 8.68 -13.43 4.11
CA PHE A 87 9.12 -13.19 5.47
C PHE A 87 7.94 -12.99 6.42
N LEU A 88 8.13 -13.36 7.69
CA LEU A 88 7.19 -13.07 8.77
C LEU A 88 7.30 -11.59 9.14
N SER A 89 6.20 -10.86 8.95
CA SER A 89 6.15 -9.43 9.22
C SER A 89 5.63 -9.14 10.63
N HIS A 90 4.55 -9.79 11.02
CA HIS A 90 3.85 -9.56 12.29
C HIS A 90 3.66 -10.88 13.04
N GLU A 91 3.70 -10.79 14.36
CA GLU A 91 3.47 -11.90 15.29
C GLU A 91 2.27 -11.52 16.17
N PRO A 92 1.55 -12.50 16.73
CA PRO A 92 0.47 -12.22 17.67
C PRO A 92 1.01 -11.49 18.89
N GLU A 93 0.39 -10.36 19.23
CA GLU A 93 0.75 -9.54 20.38
C GLU A 93 -0.43 -9.46 21.36
N PHE A 94 -0.17 -9.11 22.62
CA PHE A 94 -1.20 -8.91 23.63
C PHE A 94 -0.99 -7.60 24.38
N ASP A 95 -2.00 -6.74 24.39
CA ASP A 95 -2.01 -5.52 25.18
C ASP A 95 -2.57 -5.82 26.58
N CYS A 96 -1.67 -5.96 27.56
CA CYS A 96 -2.04 -6.24 28.95
C CYS A 96 -2.83 -5.11 29.63
N LEU A 97 -2.69 -3.86 29.17
CA LEU A 97 -3.38 -2.73 29.79
C LEU A 97 -4.84 -2.65 29.34
N LYS A 98 -5.10 -3.00 28.08
CA LYS A 98 -6.46 -3.08 27.52
C LYS A 98 -7.05 -4.48 27.57
N SER A 99 -6.28 -5.47 28.00
CA SER A 99 -6.65 -6.90 27.94
C SER A 99 -7.11 -7.33 26.55
N GLN A 100 -6.41 -6.88 25.50
CA GLN A 100 -6.80 -7.06 24.11
C GLN A 100 -5.71 -7.81 23.33
N ALA A 101 -6.10 -8.91 22.67
CA ALA A 101 -5.25 -9.57 21.70
C ALA A 101 -5.12 -8.73 20.44
N ILE A 102 -3.91 -8.67 19.89
CA ILE A 102 -3.58 -8.00 18.64
C ILE A 102 -3.23 -9.09 17.64
N GLU A 103 -4.05 -9.23 16.61
CA GLU A 103 -3.83 -10.21 15.54
C GLU A 103 -2.59 -9.87 14.72
N GLU A 104 -1.91 -10.91 14.23
CA GLU A 104 -0.81 -10.82 13.29
C GLU A 104 -1.26 -10.50 11.86
N LYS A 105 -2.57 -10.59 11.56
CA LYS A 105 -3.15 -10.37 10.24
C LYS A 105 -2.66 -9.07 9.60
N ILE A 106 -2.09 -9.19 8.41
CA ILE A 106 -1.63 -8.03 7.64
C ILE A 106 -2.85 -7.30 7.06
N SER A 107 -3.10 -6.07 7.53
CA SER A 107 -4.22 -5.22 7.11
C SER A 107 -3.85 -4.35 5.91
N PHE A 108 -2.64 -3.77 5.92
CA PHE A 108 -2.18 -2.88 4.86
C PHE A 108 -0.75 -3.20 4.44
N ILE A 109 -0.49 -3.06 3.15
CA ILE A 109 0.85 -2.96 2.57
C ILE A 109 0.89 -1.64 1.80
N ARG A 110 1.98 -0.88 1.88
CA ARG A 110 2.22 0.33 1.08
C ARG A 110 3.64 0.39 0.59
N TRP A 111 3.85 0.38 -0.72
CA TRP A 111 5.20 0.47 -1.29
C TRP A 111 5.75 1.89 -1.27
N LEU A 112 6.98 2.06 -0.79
CA LEU A 112 7.74 3.29 -0.96
C LEU A 112 8.54 3.26 -2.26
N PRO A 113 8.91 4.42 -2.81
CA PRO A 113 9.80 4.50 -3.97
C PRO A 113 11.11 3.72 -3.73
N ARG A 114 11.55 2.97 -4.75
CA ARG A 114 12.84 2.25 -4.70
C ARG A 114 13.99 3.25 -4.52
N SER A 115 14.92 2.93 -3.61
CA SER A 115 16.16 3.69 -3.42
C SER A 115 17.36 2.78 -3.65
N GLY A 116 18.10 3.03 -4.73
CA GLY A 116 19.21 2.20 -5.17
C GLY A 116 18.80 0.74 -5.43
N LEU A 117 19.45 -0.20 -4.76
CA LEU A 117 19.18 -1.64 -4.84
C LEU A 117 18.14 -2.11 -3.80
N SER A 118 17.50 -1.17 -3.10
CA SER A 118 16.58 -1.49 -2.02
C SER A 118 15.14 -1.11 -2.36
N HIS A 119 14.27 -2.10 -2.22
CA HIS A 119 12.85 -1.92 -2.13
C HIS A 119 12.43 -1.62 -0.69
N PHE A 120 11.43 -0.77 -0.52
CA PHE A 120 10.90 -0.39 0.77
C PHE A 120 9.39 -0.54 0.77
N LEU A 121 8.84 -1.09 1.84
CA LEU A 121 7.39 -1.17 2.03
C LEU A 121 7.03 -0.98 3.50
N LEU A 122 5.87 -0.39 3.75
CA LEU A 122 5.20 -0.46 5.03
C LEU A 122 4.27 -1.67 5.03
N SER A 123 4.28 -2.43 6.12
CA SER A 123 3.22 -3.37 6.43
C SER A 123 2.56 -2.97 7.74
N SER A 124 1.26 -3.20 7.87
CA SER A 124 0.52 -2.94 9.09
C SER A 124 -0.30 -4.16 9.48
N ASN A 125 -0.44 -4.39 10.78
CA ASN A 125 -1.59 -5.11 11.32
C ASN A 125 -2.60 -4.10 11.88
N GLU A 126 -3.45 -4.48 12.82
CA GLU A 126 -4.44 -3.56 13.39
C GLU A 126 -3.86 -2.46 14.27
N ARG A 127 -2.63 -2.58 14.78
CA ARG A 127 -2.07 -1.66 15.78
C ARG A 127 -0.65 -1.18 15.52
N THR A 128 0.13 -1.91 14.73
CA THR A 128 1.54 -1.65 14.51
C THR A 128 1.87 -1.60 13.02
N ILE A 129 2.64 -0.60 12.63
CA ILE A 129 3.13 -0.40 11.28
C ILE A 129 4.63 -0.65 11.29
N LYS A 130 5.15 -1.38 10.32
CA LYS A 130 6.56 -1.77 10.21
C LYS A 130 7.12 -1.34 8.86
N LEU A 131 8.28 -0.69 8.86
CA LEU A 131 9.02 -0.36 7.64
C LEU A 131 10.03 -1.46 7.35
N TRP A 132 9.90 -2.06 6.17
CA TRP A 132 10.77 -3.11 5.68
C TRP A 132 11.68 -2.60 4.58
N GLN A 133 12.93 -3.06 4.59
CA GLN A 133 13.91 -2.86 3.53
C GLN A 133 14.31 -4.22 2.96
N LEU A 134 14.10 -4.38 1.66
CA LEU A 134 14.56 -5.54 0.90
C LEU A 134 15.69 -5.10 -0.01
N THR A 135 16.91 -5.54 0.28
CA THR A 135 18.11 -5.16 -0.48
C THR A 135 18.59 -6.32 -1.33
N GLU A 136 18.73 -6.09 -2.63
CA GLU A 136 19.42 -7.01 -3.55
C GLU A 136 20.93 -6.89 -3.31
N LEU A 137 21.52 -7.96 -2.76
CA LEU A 137 22.95 -8.03 -2.51
C LEU A 137 23.58 -9.04 -3.48
N PRO A 138 24.60 -8.65 -4.27
CA PRO A 138 25.36 -9.63 -5.04
C PRO A 138 26.01 -10.62 -4.09
N THR A 139 26.11 -11.87 -4.51
CA THR A 139 26.83 -12.89 -3.74
C THR A 139 28.29 -12.47 -3.58
N GLN A 140 28.77 -12.46 -2.33
CA GLN A 140 30.13 -12.04 -2.00
C GLN A 140 30.98 -13.26 -1.71
N SER A 141 32.14 -13.35 -2.35
CA SER A 141 33.19 -14.29 -1.97
C SER A 141 34.40 -13.50 -1.47
N PHE A 142 34.99 -13.97 -0.37
CA PHE A 142 36.14 -13.32 0.24
C PHE A 142 37.39 -14.13 -0.06
N THR A 143 38.40 -13.46 -0.60
CA THR A 143 39.73 -14.01 -0.81
C THR A 143 40.75 -13.24 0.04
N ASN A 144 42.00 -13.69 0.04
CA ASN A 144 43.10 -13.04 0.77
C ASN A 144 42.88 -12.95 2.30
N LEU A 145 42.21 -13.94 2.88
CA LEU A 145 41.98 -14.04 4.32
C LEU A 145 43.28 -14.43 5.05
N ASN A 146 43.48 -13.86 6.25
CA ASN A 146 44.57 -14.28 7.16
C ASN A 146 44.42 -15.72 7.66
N PHE A 147 43.19 -16.25 7.64
CA PHE A 147 42.89 -17.62 8.01
C PHE A 147 41.98 -18.23 6.94
N PRO A 148 42.55 -18.85 5.89
CA PRO A 148 41.75 -19.49 4.85
C PRO A 148 40.94 -20.65 5.46
N VAL A 149 39.65 -20.71 5.13
CA VAL A 149 38.69 -21.70 5.64
C VAL A 149 38.64 -22.95 4.76
N GLU A 150 39.22 -22.86 3.56
CA GLU A 150 39.32 -23.96 2.61
C GLU A 150 40.18 -25.09 3.21
N CYS A 151 39.62 -26.29 3.25
CA CYS A 151 40.25 -27.57 3.65
C CYS A 151 40.22 -27.98 5.13
N GLY A 152 39.37 -27.42 6.01
CA GLY A 152 39.18 -27.94 7.39
C GLY A 152 40.44 -27.91 8.29
N CYS A 153 41.57 -27.51 7.73
CA CYS A 153 42.84 -27.32 8.40
C CYS A 153 42.89 -25.86 8.80
N ARG A 154 42.78 -25.59 10.11
CA ARG A 154 43.18 -24.32 10.70
C ARG A 154 44.71 -24.19 10.58
N ARG A 155 45.25 -24.02 9.38
CA ARG A 155 46.64 -23.61 9.20
C ARG A 155 46.72 -22.16 9.68
N LYS A 156 47.09 -22.02 10.95
CA LYS A 156 47.32 -20.74 11.62
C LYS A 156 48.43 -20.05 10.84
N VAL A 157 48.10 -19.00 10.07
CA VAL A 157 49.14 -18.15 9.50
C VAL A 157 49.91 -17.56 10.67
N VAL A 158 51.20 -17.85 10.74
CA VAL A 158 52.07 -17.32 11.79
C VAL A 158 52.38 -15.89 11.41
N ILE A 159 51.64 -14.94 12.00
CA ILE A 159 51.88 -13.50 11.85
C ILE A 159 53.14 -13.18 12.65
N ARG A 160 54.25 -12.88 11.98
CA ARG A 160 55.54 -12.52 12.60
C ARG A 160 55.81 -11.02 12.51
N SER A 161 55.21 -10.34 11.53
CA SER A 161 55.33 -8.92 11.26
C SER A 161 53.99 -8.33 10.80
N LEU A 162 53.83 -7.01 10.94
CA LEU A 162 52.67 -6.27 10.41
C LEU A 162 52.50 -6.44 8.88
N SER A 163 53.58 -6.74 8.16
CA SER A 163 53.57 -7.04 6.72
C SER A 163 52.88 -8.36 6.35
N ASP A 164 52.71 -9.28 7.32
CA ASP A 164 52.08 -10.59 7.09
C ASP A 164 50.55 -10.52 7.16
N ILE A 165 50.01 -9.39 7.64
CA ILE A 165 48.58 -9.17 7.78
C ILE A 165 48.00 -8.78 6.42
N LYS A 166 47.13 -9.65 5.92
CA LYS A 166 46.37 -9.47 4.69
C LYS A 166 45.03 -8.79 4.98
N VAL A 167 44.60 -7.93 4.07
CA VAL A 167 43.25 -7.38 4.06
C VAL A 167 42.37 -8.25 3.17
N PRO A 168 41.19 -8.69 3.66
CA PRO A 168 40.24 -9.45 2.85
C PRO A 168 39.85 -8.71 1.57
N ILE A 169 39.85 -9.43 0.45
CA ILE A 169 39.37 -8.91 -0.84
C ILE A 169 38.00 -9.49 -1.10
N CYS A 170 36.99 -8.63 -1.20
CA CYS A 170 35.62 -9.02 -1.55
C CYS A 170 35.45 -9.02 -3.07
N LEU A 171 35.18 -10.18 -3.64
CA LEU A 171 34.72 -10.34 -5.01
C LEU A 171 33.19 -10.40 -5.01
N LYS A 172 32.55 -9.65 -5.92
CA LYS A 172 31.09 -9.59 -6.05
C LYS A 172 30.67 -10.33 -7.31
N ASN A 173 29.77 -11.31 -7.17
CA ASN A 173 29.11 -11.97 -8.27
C ASN A 173 27.68 -11.41 -8.42
N TYR A 174 27.38 -10.80 -9.57
CA TYR A 174 26.08 -10.19 -9.86
C TYR A 174 25.11 -11.14 -10.56
N GLU A 175 25.52 -12.35 -10.96
CA GLU A 175 24.63 -13.34 -11.58
C GLU A 175 23.65 -13.95 -10.56
N ASN A 176 24.08 -14.09 -9.31
CA ASN A 176 23.23 -14.54 -8.21
C ASN A 176 23.13 -13.44 -7.14
N THR A 177 21.93 -12.88 -7.00
CA THR A 177 21.60 -11.92 -5.95
C THR A 177 20.88 -12.61 -4.81
N ASN A 178 21.29 -12.30 -3.58
CA ASN A 178 20.55 -12.67 -2.37
C ASN A 178 19.74 -11.47 -1.92
N ILE A 179 18.51 -11.70 -1.51
CA ILE A 179 17.62 -10.65 -1.00
C ILE A 179 17.75 -10.62 0.51
N ARG A 180 18.26 -9.51 1.05
CA ARG A 180 18.31 -9.29 2.50
C ARG A 180 17.09 -8.49 2.93
N VAL A 181 16.26 -9.10 3.77
CA VAL A 181 15.09 -8.45 4.40
C VAL A 181 15.49 -7.91 5.76
N GLN A 182 15.17 -6.65 6.04
CA GLN A 182 15.38 -6.01 7.34
C GLN A 182 14.16 -5.21 7.76
N ASN A 183 13.72 -5.42 8.99
CA ASN A 183 12.80 -4.50 9.65
C ASN A 183 13.61 -3.26 10.10
N LYS A 184 13.37 -2.11 9.47
CA LYS A 184 14.10 -0.88 9.80
C LYS A 184 13.49 -0.13 10.97
N LYS A 185 12.16 -0.05 11.01
CA LYS A 185 11.41 0.80 11.93
C LYS A 185 10.09 0.13 12.29
N VAL A 186 9.66 0.37 13.52
CA VAL A 186 8.37 -0.05 14.05
C VAL A 186 7.67 1.20 14.60
N PHE A 187 6.50 1.51 14.06
CA PHE A 187 5.61 2.59 14.48
C PHE A 187 4.43 1.95 15.21
N ALA A 188 4.40 2.10 16.53
CA ALA A 188 3.43 1.41 17.39
C ALA A 188 2.84 2.39 18.42
N ARG A 189 1.75 1.97 19.06
CA ARG A 189 1.13 2.65 20.23
C ARG A 189 0.60 4.07 19.98
N ALA A 190 0.33 4.45 18.74
CA ALA A 190 -0.31 5.74 18.43
C ALA A 190 -1.83 5.64 18.22
N HIS A 191 -2.35 4.45 17.93
CA HIS A 191 -3.78 4.22 17.68
C HIS A 191 -4.46 3.55 18.86
N GLY A 192 -5.61 4.11 19.24
CA GLY A 192 -6.44 3.57 20.31
C GLY A 192 -7.31 2.40 19.86
N PHE A 193 -7.66 2.41 18.58
CA PHE A 193 -8.51 1.47 17.86
C PHE A 193 -7.73 0.82 16.70
N SER A 194 -8.37 -0.11 15.99
CA SER A 194 -7.75 -0.77 14.83
C SER A 194 -7.53 0.24 13.70
N ILE A 195 -6.36 0.16 13.07
CA ILE A 195 -5.99 1.00 11.92
C ILE A 195 -6.94 0.67 10.76
N VAL A 196 -7.63 1.69 10.25
CA VAL A 196 -8.59 1.59 9.12
C VAL A 196 -8.01 2.13 7.81
N GLY A 197 -6.86 2.79 7.86
CA GLY A 197 -6.20 3.25 6.65
C GLY A 197 -4.73 3.59 6.85
N LEU A 198 -3.96 3.37 5.78
CA LEU A 198 -2.54 3.68 5.69
C LEU A 198 -2.26 4.29 4.31
N SER A 199 -1.61 5.45 4.27
CA SER A 199 -1.31 6.14 3.02
C SER A 199 0.01 6.89 3.08
N LEU A 200 0.77 6.87 1.99
CA LEU A 200 2.06 7.57 1.88
C LEU A 200 1.84 8.99 1.35
N SER A 201 2.56 9.96 1.91
CA SER A 201 2.60 11.31 1.33
C SER A 201 3.48 11.34 0.08
N ALA A 202 3.19 12.28 -0.82
CA ALA A 202 3.99 12.51 -2.02
C ALA A 202 5.41 13.04 -1.72
N ASP A 203 5.65 13.55 -0.50
CA ASP A 203 6.95 14.10 -0.06
C ASP A 203 8.04 13.04 0.15
N ARG A 204 7.68 11.75 0.23
CA ARG A 204 8.57 10.61 0.48
C ARG A 204 9.25 10.60 1.86
N GLU A 205 8.80 11.44 2.77
CA GLU A 205 9.30 11.54 4.14
C GLU A 205 8.24 11.18 5.16
N THR A 206 6.97 11.45 4.84
CA THR A 206 5.84 11.25 5.75
C THR A 206 4.84 10.24 5.24
N PHE A 207 4.09 9.68 6.17
CA PHE A 207 2.94 8.85 5.87
C PHE A 207 1.87 9.06 6.93
N PHE A 208 0.63 8.72 6.57
CA PHE A 208 -0.52 8.88 7.42
C PHE A 208 -1.11 7.53 7.75
N SER A 209 -1.55 7.37 9.00
CA SER A 209 -2.38 6.26 9.43
C SER A 209 -3.61 6.78 10.14
N ALA A 210 -4.72 6.08 9.94
CA ALA A 210 -6.01 6.46 10.49
C ALA A 210 -6.59 5.31 11.33
N ASP A 211 -7.22 5.65 12.44
CA ASP A 211 -8.22 4.84 13.13
C ASP A 211 -9.59 5.56 13.06
N PRO A 212 -10.69 5.00 13.56
CA PRO A 212 -12.02 5.60 13.44
C PRO A 212 -12.17 7.02 14.00
N LEU A 213 -11.27 7.47 14.88
CA LEU A 213 -11.35 8.77 15.55
C LEU A 213 -10.14 9.66 15.30
N ARG A 214 -9.02 9.09 14.86
CA ARG A 214 -7.74 9.80 14.73
C ARG A 214 -7.07 9.59 13.40
N ILE A 215 -6.49 10.66 12.89
CA ILE A 215 -5.52 10.62 11.78
C ILE A 215 -4.18 11.12 12.29
N ASN A 216 -3.18 10.26 12.16
CA ASN A 216 -1.82 10.50 12.61
C ASN A 216 -0.90 10.64 11.41
N MET A 217 -0.01 11.62 11.46
CA MET A 217 1.08 11.85 10.51
C MET A 217 2.41 11.45 11.15
N TRP A 218 3.14 10.61 10.44
CA TRP A 218 4.41 10.05 10.87
C TRP A 218 5.52 10.50 9.93
N ASN A 219 6.73 10.59 10.47
CA ASN A 219 7.94 10.67 9.67
C ASN A 219 8.58 9.27 9.60
N LEU A 220 9.03 8.85 8.43
CA LEU A 220 9.63 7.53 8.20
C LEU A 220 10.88 7.26 9.06
N GLU A 221 11.55 8.29 9.53
CA GLU A 221 12.78 8.17 10.34
C GLU A 221 12.52 8.22 11.85
N VAL A 222 11.38 8.78 12.28
CA VAL A 222 11.02 9.05 13.68
C VAL A 222 9.92 8.11 14.16
N THR A 223 10.22 7.26 15.15
CA THR A 223 9.29 6.22 15.64
C THR A 223 8.69 6.50 17.01
N ASN A 224 9.25 7.45 17.75
CA ASN A 224 8.89 7.77 19.13
C ASN A 224 7.92 8.94 19.25
N GLU A 225 7.70 9.68 18.17
CA GLU A 225 6.82 10.85 18.13
C GLU A 225 5.90 10.74 16.92
N VAL A 226 4.68 11.21 17.08
CA VAL A 226 3.65 11.22 16.04
C VAL A 226 2.82 12.49 16.19
N PHE A 227 2.44 13.08 15.06
CA PHE A 227 1.59 14.27 15.07
C PHE A 227 0.17 13.86 14.74
N SER A 228 -0.77 14.14 15.64
CA SER A 228 -2.19 13.89 15.38
C SER A 228 -2.79 15.07 14.62
N VAL A 229 -3.15 14.84 13.37
CA VAL A 229 -3.68 15.85 12.44
C VAL A 229 -5.18 16.05 12.66
N ILE A 230 -5.87 14.97 13.03
CA ILE A 230 -7.29 14.96 13.41
C ILE A 230 -7.41 14.10 14.66
N ASP A 231 -8.06 14.62 15.70
CA ASP A 231 -8.39 13.87 16.93
C ASP A 231 -9.83 14.19 17.36
N HIS A 232 -10.75 13.29 17.04
CA HIS A 232 -12.13 13.38 17.49
C HIS A 232 -12.23 12.93 18.96
N MET A 233 -12.37 13.90 19.86
CA MET A 233 -12.55 13.65 21.29
C MET A 233 -13.82 12.85 21.58
N LEU A 234 -13.69 11.84 22.45
CA LEU A 234 -14.72 10.86 22.80
C LEU A 234 -15.96 11.44 23.50
N ASP A 235 -15.90 12.67 24.03
CA ASP A 235 -16.95 13.25 24.86
C ASP A 235 -18.25 13.59 24.08
N ARG A 236 -18.24 13.49 22.75
CA ARG A 236 -19.36 13.85 21.86
C ARG A 236 -19.63 12.82 20.76
N LEU A 237 -19.43 11.53 21.04
CA LEU A 237 -19.87 10.49 20.11
C LEU A 237 -21.37 10.28 20.27
N ASP A 238 -22.11 10.67 19.23
CA ASP A 238 -23.53 10.39 19.07
C ASP A 238 -23.72 9.49 17.83
N ASP A 239 -24.92 8.96 17.64
CA ASP A 239 -25.28 8.14 16.47
C ASP A 239 -25.10 8.89 15.15
N ARG A 240 -24.88 10.22 15.18
CA ARG A 240 -24.62 11.09 14.03
C ARG A 240 -23.14 11.34 13.76
N SER A 241 -22.25 10.88 14.62
CA SER A 241 -20.81 11.13 14.48
C SER A 241 -20.24 10.42 13.25
N HIS A 242 -19.44 11.16 12.48
CA HIS A 242 -18.69 10.63 11.36
C HIS A 242 -17.44 9.92 11.88
N LEU A 243 -17.42 8.60 11.74
CA LEU A 243 -16.24 7.78 12.04
C LEU A 243 -15.43 7.59 10.78
N ILE A 244 -14.11 7.70 10.89
CA ILE A 244 -13.18 7.54 9.78
C ILE A 244 -13.15 6.05 9.37
N THR A 245 -13.25 5.77 8.08
CA THR A 245 -13.22 4.41 7.54
C THR A 245 -12.04 4.14 6.62
N GLY A 246 -11.35 5.19 6.17
CA GLY A 246 -10.18 5.07 5.33
C GLY A 246 -9.55 6.43 5.05
N ILE A 247 -8.31 6.41 4.57
CA ILE A 247 -7.55 7.61 4.21
C ILE A 247 -6.75 7.38 2.94
N ASN A 248 -6.63 8.42 2.12
CA ASN A 248 -5.72 8.45 0.99
C ASN A 248 -5.06 9.82 0.88
N CYS A 249 -3.76 9.86 0.61
CA CYS A 249 -3.02 11.08 0.29
C CYS A 249 -3.00 11.28 -1.22
N SER A 250 -2.90 12.53 -1.65
CA SER A 250 -2.70 12.83 -3.07
C SER A 250 -1.37 12.25 -3.57
N ASN A 251 -1.37 11.76 -4.81
CA ASN A 251 -0.19 11.23 -5.47
C ASN A 251 0.81 12.32 -5.89
N SER A 252 0.41 13.59 -5.89
CA SER A 252 1.22 14.70 -6.43
C SER A 252 1.38 15.88 -5.45
N SER A 253 0.36 16.19 -4.66
CA SER A 253 0.37 17.27 -3.66
C SER A 253 0.54 16.70 -2.24
N PRO A 254 1.72 16.87 -1.60
CA PRO A 254 1.98 16.30 -0.27
C PRO A 254 1.15 16.91 0.85
N SER A 255 0.53 18.09 0.62
CA SER A 255 -0.32 18.72 1.63
C SER A 255 -1.78 18.26 1.59
N LEU A 256 -2.19 17.56 0.52
CA LEU A 256 -3.57 17.14 0.33
C LEU A 256 -3.74 15.68 0.72
N PHE A 257 -4.74 15.45 1.57
CA PHE A 257 -5.24 14.11 1.85
C PHE A 257 -6.76 14.16 1.98
N ALA A 258 -7.40 13.02 1.76
CA ALA A 258 -8.82 12.84 1.94
C ALA A 258 -9.08 11.64 2.83
N TYR A 259 -10.17 11.69 3.59
CA TYR A 259 -10.63 10.55 4.37
C TYR A 259 -12.13 10.31 4.16
N GLY A 260 -12.51 9.04 4.17
CA GLY A 260 -13.88 8.58 4.06
C GLY A 260 -14.48 8.31 5.43
N THR A 261 -15.82 8.28 5.49
CA THR A 261 -16.55 8.08 6.73
C THR A 261 -17.64 7.03 6.62
N ASN A 262 -18.07 6.52 7.77
CA ASN A 262 -19.13 5.54 7.91
C ASN A 262 -20.53 6.03 7.46
N ARG A 263 -20.68 7.33 7.19
CA ARG A 263 -21.93 7.93 6.65
C ARG A 263 -21.81 8.36 5.19
N GLY A 264 -20.83 7.85 4.45
CA GLY A 264 -20.70 8.15 3.02
C GLY A 264 -20.27 9.58 2.70
N SER A 265 -19.62 10.25 3.66
CA SER A 265 -19.02 11.57 3.43
C SER A 265 -17.50 11.46 3.27
N ILE A 266 -16.96 12.22 2.32
CA ILE A 266 -15.53 12.35 2.07
C ILE A 266 -15.11 13.75 2.45
N PHE A 267 -14.05 13.84 3.24
CA PHE A 267 -13.49 15.10 3.69
C PHE A 267 -12.11 15.27 3.10
N LEU A 268 -11.92 16.33 2.32
CA LEU A 268 -10.64 16.73 1.74
C LEU A 268 -9.99 17.78 2.63
N CYS A 269 -8.75 17.54 3.03
CA CYS A 269 -7.99 18.38 3.94
C CYS A 269 -6.70 18.88 3.26
N ASP A 270 -6.30 20.11 3.60
CA ASP A 270 -5.03 20.70 3.18
C ASP A 270 -4.22 21.15 4.40
N THR A 271 -3.09 20.48 4.65
CA THR A 271 -2.22 20.73 5.81
C THR A 271 -1.54 22.10 5.77
N ARG A 272 -1.49 22.76 4.61
CA ARG A 272 -0.98 24.14 4.49
C ARG A 272 -1.98 25.16 5.01
N SER A 273 -3.26 24.88 4.86
CA SER A 273 -4.32 25.78 5.30
C SER A 273 -4.44 25.75 6.82
N ARG A 274 -4.29 24.56 7.44
CA ARG A 274 -4.33 24.37 8.89
C ARG A 274 -3.42 23.21 9.29
N SER A 275 -2.66 23.39 10.37
CA SER A 275 -1.85 22.31 10.95
C SER A 275 -2.72 21.23 11.60
N ILE A 276 -3.84 21.64 12.19
CA ILE A 276 -4.86 20.75 12.75
C ILE A 276 -6.06 20.82 11.81
N CYS A 277 -6.36 19.72 11.12
CA CYS A 277 -7.34 19.66 10.04
C CYS A 277 -8.77 19.42 10.56
N ASP A 278 -9.13 20.02 11.70
CA ASP A 278 -10.45 19.84 12.35
C ASP A 278 -11.63 20.25 11.47
N TYR A 279 -11.38 21.14 10.51
CA TYR A 279 -12.33 21.54 9.50
C TYR A 279 -11.78 21.17 8.12
N PRO A 280 -12.54 20.39 7.33
CA PRO A 280 -12.12 20.02 5.99
C PRO A 280 -12.11 21.24 5.08
N SER A 281 -11.18 21.26 4.13
CA SER A 281 -11.15 22.26 3.06
C SER A 281 -12.35 22.10 2.12
N LEU A 282 -12.77 20.86 1.88
CA LEU A 282 -13.92 20.52 1.06
C LEU A 282 -14.58 19.26 1.61
N ALA A 283 -15.91 19.19 1.53
CA ALA A 283 -16.68 18.05 2.00
C ALA A 283 -17.65 17.59 0.93
N PHE A 284 -17.61 16.30 0.62
CA PHE A 284 -18.52 15.62 -0.30
C PHE A 284 -19.46 14.76 0.52
N HIS A 285 -20.77 14.95 0.36
CA HIS A 285 -21.77 14.21 1.13
C HIS A 285 -22.61 13.38 0.18
N SER A 286 -22.67 12.06 0.41
CA SER A 286 -23.59 11.19 -0.32
C SER A 286 -24.97 11.11 0.32
N LEU A 287 -25.07 11.44 1.61
CA LEU A 287 -26.30 11.38 2.40
C LEU A 287 -26.63 12.77 2.97
N ALA A 288 -27.91 12.99 3.27
CA ALA A 288 -28.32 14.14 4.05
C ALA A 288 -27.89 13.97 5.52
N ALA A 289 -27.65 15.09 6.21
CA ALA A 289 -27.16 15.07 7.60
C ALA A 289 -28.17 14.48 8.59
N ASP A 290 -29.46 14.53 8.26
CA ASP A 290 -30.58 14.02 9.04
C ASP A 290 -30.98 12.58 8.66
N GLU A 291 -30.25 11.93 7.74
CA GLU A 291 -30.52 10.55 7.36
C GLU A 291 -30.41 9.61 8.57
N SER A 292 -31.51 8.96 8.89
CA SER A 292 -31.66 8.09 10.06
C SER A 292 -31.83 6.61 9.71
N ASP A 293 -32.05 6.27 8.44
CA ASP A 293 -32.21 4.88 8.04
C ASP A 293 -30.86 4.14 8.15
N VAL A 294 -30.78 3.19 9.08
CA VAL A 294 -29.57 2.42 9.40
C VAL A 294 -29.05 1.71 8.15
N LEU A 295 -29.93 1.12 7.35
CA LEU A 295 -29.51 0.37 6.18
C LEU A 295 -28.94 1.30 5.09
N THR A 296 -29.55 2.47 4.91
CA THR A 296 -29.02 3.50 4.01
C THR A 296 -27.67 4.02 4.47
N ILE A 297 -27.47 4.24 5.78
CA ILE A 297 -26.19 4.66 6.35
C ILE A 297 -25.12 3.59 6.10
N LEU A 298 -25.40 2.33 6.46
CA LEU A 298 -24.45 1.22 6.30
C LEU A 298 -24.06 0.99 4.83
N THR A 299 -25.04 1.02 3.92
CA THR A 299 -24.77 0.80 2.49
C THR A 299 -24.02 1.94 1.80
N ASN A 300 -24.07 3.16 2.36
CA ASN A 300 -23.31 4.32 1.87
C ASN A 300 -21.99 4.54 2.63
N SER A 301 -21.70 3.77 3.68
CA SER A 301 -20.39 3.79 4.33
C SER A 301 -19.27 3.62 3.30
N ILE A 302 -18.25 4.48 3.38
CA ILE A 302 -17.10 4.41 2.45
C ILE A 302 -16.19 3.27 2.89
N SER A 303 -16.04 2.25 2.06
CA SER A 303 -15.12 1.13 2.30
C SER A 303 -13.68 1.42 1.84
N ASP A 304 -13.54 2.19 0.77
CA ASP A 304 -12.25 2.61 0.25
C ASP A 304 -12.37 3.94 -0.51
N LEU A 305 -11.28 4.71 -0.54
CA LEU A 305 -11.17 5.92 -1.35
C LEU A 305 -9.77 6.08 -1.90
N LYS A 306 -9.65 6.64 -3.11
CA LYS A 306 -8.35 6.95 -3.71
C LYS A 306 -8.42 8.23 -4.54
N PHE A 307 -7.33 9.01 -4.50
CA PHE A 307 -7.11 10.07 -5.48
C PHE A 307 -6.86 9.47 -6.87
N GLY A 308 -7.20 10.25 -7.90
CA GLY A 308 -6.73 9.98 -9.25
C GLY A 308 -5.20 9.89 -9.31
N GLN A 309 -4.70 9.04 -10.18
CA GLN A 309 -3.27 8.90 -10.48
C GLN A 309 -2.74 10.10 -11.26
N CYS A 310 -3.59 10.74 -12.08
CA CYS A 310 -3.23 11.86 -12.94
C CYS A 310 -3.75 13.21 -12.44
N SER A 311 -4.68 13.24 -11.48
CA SER A 311 -5.33 14.48 -11.04
C SER A 311 -5.67 14.45 -9.55
N ASP A 312 -5.28 15.52 -8.85
CA ASP A 312 -5.64 15.75 -7.45
C ASP A 312 -7.09 16.21 -7.28
N TYR A 313 -7.74 16.64 -8.36
CA TYR A 313 -9.11 17.13 -8.30
C TYR A 313 -10.13 16.00 -8.31
N VAL A 314 -9.74 14.79 -8.71
CA VAL A 314 -10.62 13.64 -8.86
C VAL A 314 -10.39 12.66 -7.71
N ILE A 315 -11.47 12.30 -7.03
CA ILE A 315 -11.46 11.32 -5.94
C ILE A 315 -12.46 10.23 -6.30
N PHE A 316 -12.03 8.98 -6.15
CA PHE A 316 -12.89 7.81 -6.31
C PHE A 316 -13.21 7.25 -4.94
N SER A 317 -14.46 6.85 -4.73
CA SER A 317 -14.89 6.19 -3.50
C SER A 317 -15.71 4.95 -3.80
N ARG A 318 -15.54 3.94 -2.96
CA ARG A 318 -16.36 2.73 -2.96
C ARG A 318 -17.26 2.75 -1.75
N ASP A 319 -18.55 2.58 -1.98
CA ASP A 319 -19.50 2.13 -0.97
C ASP A 319 -19.94 0.69 -1.31
N TYR A 320 -20.82 0.10 -0.51
CA TYR A 320 -21.22 -1.30 -0.73
C TYR A 320 -21.82 -1.50 -2.14
N MET A 321 -22.69 -0.59 -2.58
CA MET A 321 -23.49 -0.77 -3.79
C MET A 321 -22.84 -0.25 -5.07
N SER A 322 -21.99 0.77 -4.96
CA SER A 322 -21.50 1.57 -6.08
C SER A 322 -20.07 2.06 -5.91
N VAL A 323 -19.47 2.45 -7.03
CA VAL A 323 -18.26 3.26 -7.09
C VAL A 323 -18.67 4.65 -7.56
N LYS A 324 -18.22 5.69 -6.88
CA LYS A 324 -18.54 7.08 -7.17
C LYS A 324 -17.28 7.87 -7.51
N THR A 325 -17.38 8.74 -8.50
CA THR A 325 -16.32 9.67 -8.89
C THR A 325 -16.72 11.08 -8.44
N TRP A 326 -15.82 11.77 -7.76
CA TRP A 326 -16.01 13.11 -7.22
C TRP A 326 -15.00 14.06 -7.85
N ASP A 327 -15.45 15.27 -8.21
CA ASP A 327 -14.57 16.35 -8.65
C ASP A 327 -14.61 17.45 -7.59
N SER A 328 -13.45 17.80 -7.04
CA SER A 328 -13.30 18.89 -6.06
C SER A 328 -13.79 20.25 -6.54
N ARG A 329 -13.88 20.48 -7.86
CA ARG A 329 -14.45 21.69 -8.47
C ARG A 329 -15.99 21.64 -8.50
N MET A 330 -16.58 20.48 -8.25
CA MET A 330 -18.03 20.24 -8.17
C MET A 330 -18.36 19.43 -6.90
N PRO A 331 -18.24 20.03 -5.70
CA PRO A 331 -18.39 19.30 -4.43
C PRO A 331 -19.82 18.82 -4.13
N THR A 332 -20.82 19.38 -4.82
CA THR A 332 -22.23 19.22 -4.44
C THR A 332 -22.81 17.84 -4.71
N HIS A 333 -22.26 17.10 -5.68
CA HIS A 333 -22.75 15.77 -6.06
C HIS A 333 -21.64 14.98 -6.77
N SER A 334 -21.76 13.65 -6.78
CA SER A 334 -20.85 12.78 -7.53
C SER A 334 -21.01 13.01 -9.03
N VAL A 335 -19.90 13.09 -9.75
CA VAL A 335 -19.88 13.26 -11.22
C VAL A 335 -20.34 12.00 -11.93
N GLU A 336 -19.88 10.83 -11.46
CA GLU A 336 -20.26 9.53 -12.00
C GLU A 336 -20.58 8.54 -10.88
N VAL A 337 -21.53 7.64 -11.15
CA VAL A 337 -21.91 6.56 -10.24
C VAL A 337 -21.98 5.26 -11.04
N HIS A 338 -21.11 4.32 -10.69
CA HIS A 338 -21.00 3.00 -11.32
C HIS A 338 -21.59 1.95 -10.37
N PRO A 339 -22.77 1.38 -10.66
CA PRO A 339 -23.38 0.36 -9.81
C PRO A 339 -22.63 -0.97 -9.92
N VAL A 340 -22.22 -1.55 -8.80
CA VAL A 340 -21.48 -2.83 -8.75
C VAL A 340 -22.40 -3.97 -8.31
N GLN A 341 -23.14 -3.77 -7.21
CA GLN A 341 -23.90 -4.85 -6.55
C GLN A 341 -25.42 -4.59 -6.55
N LEU A 342 -25.93 -3.88 -7.55
CA LEU A 342 -27.34 -3.44 -7.57
C LEU A 342 -28.36 -4.59 -7.44
N HIS A 343 -28.01 -5.79 -7.92
CA HIS A 343 -28.82 -7.00 -7.82
C HIS A 343 -29.04 -7.48 -6.38
N LEU A 344 -28.15 -7.15 -5.46
CA LEU A 344 -28.23 -7.51 -4.04
C LEU A 344 -29.20 -6.62 -3.24
N ARG A 345 -29.68 -5.50 -3.83
CA ARG A 345 -30.55 -4.53 -3.14
C ARG A 345 -31.80 -5.15 -2.52
N LYS A 346 -32.36 -6.19 -3.14
CA LYS A 346 -33.55 -6.91 -2.63
C LYS A 346 -33.26 -7.81 -1.43
N HIS A 347 -31.99 -8.12 -1.18
CA HIS A 347 -31.53 -9.05 -0.15
C HIS A 347 -30.82 -8.34 1.01
N LEU A 348 -30.85 -7.01 1.04
CA LEU A 348 -30.14 -6.20 2.03
C LEU A 348 -30.45 -6.58 3.48
N THR A 349 -31.70 -6.89 3.81
CA THR A 349 -32.09 -7.33 5.16
C THR A 349 -31.39 -8.64 5.54
N VAL A 350 -31.34 -9.60 4.62
CA VAL A 350 -30.66 -10.89 4.84
C VAL A 350 -29.15 -10.70 4.96
N LEU A 351 -28.57 -9.83 4.12
CA LEU A 351 -27.15 -9.50 4.17
C LEU A 351 -26.77 -8.80 5.48
N TYR A 352 -27.67 -7.97 6.02
CA TYR A 352 -27.49 -7.33 7.30
C TYR A 352 -27.51 -8.35 8.45
N GLU A 353 -28.52 -9.23 8.48
CA GLU A 353 -28.66 -10.28 9.50
C GLU A 353 -27.52 -11.30 9.47
N THR A 354 -26.88 -11.49 8.31
CA THR A 354 -25.73 -12.39 8.12
C THR A 354 -24.37 -11.68 8.23
N GLU A 355 -24.34 -10.41 8.61
CA GLU A 355 -23.13 -9.57 8.74
C GLU A 355 -22.32 -9.38 7.43
N LEU A 356 -22.85 -9.82 6.28
CA LEU A 356 -22.22 -9.68 4.96
C LEU A 356 -22.24 -8.25 4.42
N LEU A 357 -22.96 -7.32 5.06
CA LEU A 357 -22.88 -5.89 4.73
C LEU A 357 -21.58 -5.22 5.21
N PHE A 358 -20.83 -5.87 6.09
CA PHE A 358 -19.55 -5.36 6.61
C PHE A 358 -18.34 -5.80 5.77
N ASP A 359 -18.57 -6.52 4.66
CA ASP A 359 -17.52 -6.89 3.72
C ASP A 359 -16.82 -5.65 3.15
N ASP A 360 -15.50 -5.61 3.32
CA ASP A 360 -14.68 -4.45 3.02
C ASP A 360 -14.15 -4.48 1.58
N PHE A 361 -15.04 -4.16 0.63
CA PHE A 361 -14.67 -4.11 -0.79
C PHE A 361 -13.74 -2.93 -1.09
N LYS A 362 -12.54 -3.21 -1.58
CA LYS A 362 -11.54 -2.20 -1.99
C LYS A 362 -11.68 -1.79 -3.44
N LEU A 363 -11.10 -0.65 -3.79
CA LEU A 363 -11.07 -0.13 -5.17
C LEU A 363 -9.63 -0.01 -5.67
N SER A 364 -9.44 -0.03 -6.98
CA SER A 364 -8.16 0.29 -7.62
C SER A 364 -8.41 1.14 -8.85
N ILE A 365 -7.44 1.92 -9.27
CA ILE A 365 -7.58 2.83 -10.40
C ILE A 365 -6.46 2.54 -11.38
N SER A 366 -6.77 2.52 -12.67
CA SER A 366 -5.75 2.41 -13.71
C SER A 366 -4.83 3.63 -13.70
N SER A 367 -3.59 3.47 -14.16
CA SER A 367 -2.57 4.54 -14.15
C SER A 367 -2.96 5.82 -14.90
N ASN A 368 -3.99 5.76 -15.74
CA ASN A 368 -4.52 6.85 -16.54
C ASN A 368 -5.93 7.32 -16.11
N ASP A 369 -6.41 6.86 -14.95
CA ASP A 369 -7.72 7.20 -14.36
C ASP A 369 -8.94 6.84 -15.23
N ARG A 370 -8.79 6.00 -16.26
CA ARG A 370 -9.88 5.62 -17.18
C ARG A 370 -10.69 4.41 -16.73
N TYR A 371 -10.11 3.56 -15.90
CA TYR A 371 -10.74 2.34 -15.41
C TYR A 371 -10.61 2.31 -13.88
N VAL A 372 -11.70 1.91 -13.23
CA VAL A 372 -11.82 1.78 -11.78
C VAL A 372 -12.39 0.39 -11.47
#